data_AF-A0A941GVY8-F1
#
_entry.id   AF-A0A941GVY8-F1
#
_cell.length_a   1.000
_cell.length_b   1.000
_cell.length_c   1.000
_cell.angle_alpha   90.00
_cell.angle_beta   90.00
_cell.angle_gamma   90.00
#
_symmetry.space_group_name_H-M   'P 1'
#
loop_
_entity.id
_entity.type
_entity.pdbx_description
1 polymer ?
#
loop_
_entity_poly.entity_id
_entity_poly.type
_entity_poly.pdbx_seq_one_letter_code
_entity_poly.pdbx_strand_id
1 'polypeptide(L)' 'MVNASNIWQRSQGWVLSLPFQVFLLISLCMLILWTLYFSTYPPVHDTLHETRHHTLTVACH' A
#
# COMPACT_ATOMS: atom_id res chain seq x y z
N MET A 1 4.73 28.46 25.58
CA MET A 1 5.88 27.59 25.26
C MET A 1 5.32 26.19 25.05
N VAL A 2 5.27 25.69 23.81
CA VAL A 2 4.76 24.34 23.54
C VAL A 2 5.87 23.35 23.91
N ASN A 3 5.62 22.49 24.90
CA ASN A 3 6.60 21.55 25.42
C ASN A 3 6.84 20.42 24.41
N ALA A 4 8.07 20.23 23.95
CA ALA A 4 8.40 19.27 22.89
C ALA A 4 8.02 17.81 23.22
N SER A 5 8.08 17.43 24.50
CA SER A 5 7.63 16.11 24.97
C SER A 5 6.14 15.85 24.71
N ASN A 6 5.32 16.90 24.79
CA ASN A 6 3.87 16.81 24.59
C ASN A 6 3.53 16.61 23.09
N ILE A 7 4.32 17.20 22.19
CA ILE A 7 4.20 16.95 20.74
C ILE A 7 4.59 15.51 20.41
N TRP A 8 5.70 15.02 20.99
CA TRP A 8 6.19 13.66 20.76
C TRP A 8 5.18 12.61 21.23
N GLN A 9 4.68 12.71 22.46
CA GLN A 9 3.67 11.79 23.00
C GLN A 9 2.38 11.77 22.17
N ARG A 10 1.96 12.94 21.67
CA ARG A 10 0.76 13.07 20.84
C ARG A 10 0.94 12.46 19.46
N SER A 11 2.13 12.61 18.86
CA SER A 11 2.49 11.94 17.61
C SER A 11 2.56 10.42 17.77
N GLN A 12 3.12 9.92 18.88
CA GLN A 12 3.16 8.51 19.20
C GLN A 12 1.75 7.93 19.34
N GLY A 13 0.84 8.61 20.05
CA GLY A 13 -0.54 8.15 20.20
C GLY A 13 -1.30 8.05 18.88
N TRP A 14 -1.02 8.93 17.92
CA TRP A 14 -1.59 8.86 16.57
C TRP A 14 -1.00 7.72 15.74
N VAL A 15 0.33 7.59 15.70
CA VAL A 15 1.02 6.57 14.89
C VAL A 15 0.78 5.16 15.45
N LEU A 16 0.76 4.99 16.78
CA LEU A 16 0.42 3.72 17.42
C LEU A 16 -1.09 3.45 17.46
N SER A 17 -1.94 4.37 16.97
CA SER A 17 -3.36 4.10 16.94
C SER A 17 -3.67 2.94 15.99
N LEU A 18 -4.55 2.04 16.42
CA LEU A 18 -5.07 0.95 15.59
C LEU A 18 -5.55 1.40 14.20
N PRO A 19 -6.35 2.48 14.03
CA PRO A 19 -6.79 2.88 12.69
C PRO A 19 -5.63 3.27 11.78
N PHE A 20 -4.58 3.91 12.32
CA PHE A 20 -3.41 4.28 11.53
C PHE A 20 -2.59 3.06 11.12
N GLN A 21 -2.41 2.09 12.03
CA GLN A 21 -1.75 0.82 11.71
C GLN A 21 -2.51 0.04 10.63
N VAL A 22 -3.84 -0.04 10.72
CA VAL A 22 -4.68 -0.69 9.70
C VAL A 22 -4.59 0.03 8.37
N PHE A 23 -4.63 1.37 8.38
CA PHE A 23 -4.47 2.18 7.17
C PHE A 23 -3.13 1.93 6.48
N LEU A 24 -2.03 1.89 7.25
CA LEU A 24 -0.70 1.59 6.72
C LEU A 24 -0.64 0.18 6.11
N LEU A 25 -1.23 -0.82 6.78
CA LEU A 25 -1.28 -2.19 6.28
C LEU A 25 -2.06 -2.27 4.96
N ILE A 26 -3.25 -1.66 4.91
CA ILE A 26 -4.06 -1.62 3.68
C ILE A 26 -3.30 -0.92 2.57
N SER A 27 -2.68 0.22 2.85
CA SER A 27 -1.88 0.98 1.88
C SER A 27 -0.72 0.15 1.32
N LEU A 28 -0.03 -0.60 2.18
CA LEU A 28 1.04 -1.50 1.78
C LEU A 28 0.52 -2.64 0.89
N CYS A 29 -0.60 -3.28 1.27
CA CYS A 29 -1.23 -4.31 0.48
C CYS A 29 -1.64 -3.80 -0.91
N MET A 30 -2.24 -2.61 -0.98
CA MET A 30 -2.63 -1.98 -2.24
C MET A 30 -1.41 -1.67 -3.12
N LEU A 31 -0.30 -1.21 -2.52
CA LEU A 31 0.93 -0.95 -3.25
C LEU A 31 1.55 -2.24 -3.83
N ILE A 32 1.53 -3.33 -3.05
CA ILE A 32 2.01 -4.64 -3.51
C ILE A 32 1.14 -5.13 -4.67
N LEU A 33 -0.18 -5.11 -4.51
CA LEU A 33 -1.12 -5.50 -5.56
C LEU A 33 -0.92 -4.65 -6.82
N TRP A 34 -0.83 -3.34 -6.68
CA TRP A 34 -0.58 -2.44 -7.81
C TRP A 34 0.74 -2.80 -8.51
N THR A 35 1.82 -3.05 -7.77
CA THR A 35 3.11 -3.42 -8.34
C THR A 35 3.03 -4.73 -9.12
N LEU A 36 2.33 -5.74 -8.60
CA LEU A 36 2.15 -7.02 -9.27
C LEU A 36 1.27 -6.89 -10.53
N TYR A 37 0.13 -6.20 -10.41
CA TYR A 37 -0.82 -5.98 -11.50
C TYR A 37 -0.33 -5.02 -12.57
N PHE A 38 0.65 -4.16 -12.31
CA PHE A 38 1.17 -3.19 -13.28
C PHE A 38 2.67 -3.36 -13.58
N SER A 39 3.30 -4.42 -13.07
CA SER A 39 4.69 -4.76 -13.40
C SER A 39 4.86 -4.95 -14.92
N THR A 40 5.95 -4.39 -15.45
CA THR A 40 6.42 -4.59 -16.83
C THR A 40 7.52 -5.65 -16.93
N TYR A 41 7.91 -6.26 -15.81
CA TYR A 41 8.90 -7.33 -15.78
C TYR A 41 8.28 -8.63 -16.30
N PRO A 42 8.77 -9.22 -17.42
CA PRO A 42 8.06 -10.29 -18.13
C PRO A 42 7.69 -11.50 -17.26
N PRO A 43 8.56 -12.04 -16.39
CA PRO A 43 8.18 -13.18 -15.55
C PRO A 43 7.01 -12.89 -14.60
N VAL A 44 6.88 -11.66 -14.09
CA VAL A 44 5.76 -11.28 -13.22
C VAL A 44 4.52 -10.95 -14.04
N HIS A 45 4.70 -10.30 -15.18
CA HIS A 45 3.62 -10.02 -16.11
C HIS A 45 2.94 -11.31 -16.59
N ASP A 46 3.73 -12.28 -17.05
CA ASP A 46 3.24 -13.51 -17.69
C ASP A 46 2.58 -14.45 -16.68
N THR A 47 3.07 -14.48 -15.44
CA THR A 47 2.45 -15.27 -14.36
C THR A 47 1.07 -14.74 -13.95
N LEU A 48 0.82 -13.44 -14.13
CA LEU A 48 -0.46 -12.80 -13.81
C LEU A 48 -1.28 -12.44 -15.06
N HIS A 49 -0.83 -12.83 -16.25
CA HIS A 49 -1.39 -12.35 -17.52
C HIS A 49 -2.89 -12.63 -17.66
N GLU A 50 -3.34 -13.85 -17.36
CA GLU A 50 -4.76 -14.22 -17.37
C GLU A 50 -5.56 -13.40 -16.35
N THR A 51 -5.06 -13.28 -15.11
CA THR A 51 -5.71 -12.49 -14.07
C THR A 51 -5.84 -11.02 -14.45
N ARG A 52 -4.82 -10.46 -15.11
CA ARG A 52 -4.83 -9.07 -15.62
C ARG A 52 -5.90 -8.88 -16.69
N HIS A 53 -6.09 -9.82 -17.61
CA HIS A 53 -7.16 -9.78 -18.62
C HIS A 53 -8.57 -9.77 -18.01
N HIS A 54 -8.75 -10.44 -16.88
CA HIS A 54 -10.03 -10.44 -16.15
C HIS A 54 -10.21 -9.24 -15.21
N THR A 55 -9.18 -8.41 -15.02
CA THR A 55 -9.21 -7.29 -14.09
C THR A 55 -9.40 -5.97 -14.84
N LEU A 56 -10.58 -5.37 -14.68
CA LEU A 56 -10.94 -4.10 -15.29
C LEU A 56 -9.86 -3.04 -14.97
N THR A 57 -9.48 -2.22 -15.95
CA THR A 57 -8.49 -1.13 -15.88
C THR A 57 -7.01 -1.54 -15.80
N VAL A 58 -6.70 -2.85 -15.75
CA VAL A 58 -5.30 -3.31 -15.82
C VAL A 58 -4.89 -3.50 -17.28
N ALA A 59 -3.91 -2.72 -17.72
CA ALA A 59 -3.38 -2.84 -19.08
C ALA A 59 -2.52 -4.11 -19.23
N CYS A 60 -2.68 -4.82 -20.35
CA CYS A 60 -1.97 -6.09 -20.62
C CYS A 60 -1.40 -6.20 -22.05
N HIS A 61 -1.77 -5.30 -22.96
CA HIS A 61 -1.18 -5.07 -24.29
C HIS A 61 -1.88 -3.90 -24.98
#